data_AF-A0A945GFC3-F1
#
_entry.id   AF-A0A945GFC3-F1
#
_cell.length_a   1.000
_cell.length_b   1.000
_cell.length_c   1.000
_cell.angle_alpha   90.00
_cell.angle_beta   90.00
_cell.angle_gamma   90.00
#
_symmetry.space_group_name_H-M   'P 1'
#
loop_
_entity.id
_entity.type
_entity.pdbx_description
1 polymer ?
#
loop_
_entity_poly.entity_id
_entity_poly.type
_entity_poly.pdbx_seq_one_letter_code
_entity_poly.pdbx_strand_id
1 'polypeptide(L)'
;MNILNAKVAPAQSKKITWQIIDTDNVINWVLGISLILVPDFFNRLLFGHEVISHWIYIAMGLGFIWFAIWQLDNFIKKRQLTVPALRFSALISWTVALLLLGALVSSLGARLLLISKILMWLLEVVLLVLGGWFWWMAEQFRPD
;
A
#
# COMPACT_ATOMS: atom_id res chain seq x y z
N MET A 1 30.65 0.47 23.77
CA MET A 1 29.59 0.70 22.77
C MET A 1 30.02 -0.01 21.49
N ASN A 2 29.39 -1.14 21.16
CA ASN A 2 29.92 -2.16 20.24
C ASN A 2 29.78 -1.71 18.76
N ILE A 3 30.91 -1.57 18.05
CA ILE A 3 30.97 -1.23 16.61
C ILE A 3 30.25 -2.28 15.75
N LEU A 4 30.07 -3.50 16.28
CA LEU A 4 29.27 -4.58 15.69
C LEU A 4 27.76 -4.29 15.67
N ASN A 5 27.20 -3.57 16.66
CA ASN A 5 25.76 -3.25 16.69
C ASN A 5 25.38 -2.14 15.69
N ALA A 6 26.30 -1.22 15.39
CA ALA A 6 26.03 -0.11 14.47
C ALA A 6 25.95 -0.52 12.99
N LYS A 7 26.58 -1.64 12.60
CA LYS A 7 26.56 -2.15 11.21
C LYS A 7 25.49 -3.21 10.94
N VAL A 8 25.01 -3.92 11.97
CA VAL A 8 23.99 -4.97 11.82
C VAL A 8 22.58 -4.39 11.63
N ALA A 9 22.25 -3.30 12.35
CA ALA A 9 20.98 -2.61 12.22
C ALA A 9 20.66 -2.14 10.78
N PRO A 10 21.56 -1.47 10.04
CA PRO A 10 21.28 -1.03 8.66
C PRO A 10 21.12 -2.20 7.67
N ALA A 11 21.88 -3.29 7.82
CA ALA A 11 21.75 -4.46 6.95
C ALA A 11 20.43 -5.21 7.16
N GLN A 12 19.98 -5.34 8.41
CA GLN A 12 18.70 -5.96 8.74
C GLN A 12 17.51 -5.11 8.28
N SER A 13 17.54 -3.79 8.50
CA SER A 13 16.49 -2.87 8.02
C SER A 13 16.38 -2.87 6.50
N LYS A 14 17.50 -2.99 5.78
CA LYS A 14 17.50 -3.14 4.32
C LYS A 14 16.84 -4.43 3.88
N LYS A 15 17.14 -5.57 4.52
CA LYS A 15 16.51 -6.87 4.21
C LYS A 15 15.00 -6.83 4.45
N ILE A 16 14.56 -6.30 5.59
CA ILE A 16 13.15 -6.16 5.93
C ILE A 16 12.45 -5.26 4.91
N THR A 17 13.06 -4.15 4.53
CA THR A 17 12.50 -3.22 3.53
C THR A 17 12.30 -3.90 2.18
N TRP A 18 13.24 -4.73 1.72
CA TRP A 18 13.05 -5.51 0.50
C TRP A 18 11.89 -6.51 0.61
N GLN A 19 11.76 -7.19 1.75
CA GLN A 19 10.62 -8.10 1.98
C GLN A 19 9.29 -7.35 1.96
N ILE A 20 9.23 -6.15 2.54
CA ILE A 20 8.04 -5.30 2.50
C ILE A 20 7.73 -4.87 1.07
N ILE A 21 8.72 -4.42 0.29
CA ILE A 21 8.53 -4.01 -1.11
C ILE A 21 8.03 -5.19 -1.95
N ASP A 22 8.64 -6.37 -1.84
CA ASP A 22 8.24 -7.54 -2.60
C ASP A 22 6.80 -7.98 -2.22
N THR A 23 6.48 -7.96 -0.92
CA THR A 23 5.14 -8.31 -0.43
C THR A 23 4.08 -7.31 -0.88
N ASP A 24 4.36 -6.01 -0.76
CA ASP A 24 3.47 -4.93 -1.20
C ASP A 24 3.25 -5.01 -2.72
N ASN A 25 4.29 -5.28 -3.50
CA ASN A 25 4.18 -5.46 -4.93
C ASN A 25 3.23 -6.61 -5.32
N VAL A 26 3.37 -7.75 -4.67
CA VAL A 26 2.48 -8.91 -4.88
C VAL A 26 1.04 -8.57 -4.49
N ILE A 27 0.84 -7.92 -3.35
CA ILE A 27 -0.49 -7.49 -2.89
C ILE A 27 -1.13 -6.54 -3.91
N ASN A 28 -0.39 -5.54 -4.41
CA ASN A 28 -0.89 -4.59 -5.41
C ASN A 28 -1.28 -5.29 -6.73
N TRP A 29 -0.51 -6.29 -7.18
CA TRP A 29 -0.90 -7.11 -8.33
C TRP A 29 -2.19 -7.90 -8.07
N VAL A 30 -2.27 -8.61 -6.95
CA VAL A 30 -3.42 -9.46 -6.62
C VAL A 30 -4.69 -8.62 -6.46
N LEU A 31 -4.61 -7.53 -5.69
CA LEU A 31 -5.73 -6.60 -5.50
C LEU A 31 -6.12 -5.94 -6.83
N GLY A 32 -5.14 -5.45 -7.59
CA GLY A 32 -5.37 -4.79 -8.87
C GLY A 32 -6.12 -5.66 -9.87
N ILE A 33 -5.65 -6.89 -10.06
CA ILE A 33 -6.31 -7.88 -10.94
C ILE A 33 -7.69 -8.24 -10.41
N SER A 34 -7.83 -8.49 -9.10
CA SER A 34 -9.11 -8.90 -8.51
C SER A 34 -10.17 -7.81 -8.66
N LEU A 35 -9.83 -6.54 -8.43
CA LEU A 35 -10.76 -5.41 -8.55
C LEU A 35 -11.25 -5.22 -10.00
N ILE A 36 -10.41 -5.54 -10.99
CA ILE A 36 -10.78 -5.48 -12.42
C ILE A 36 -11.67 -6.66 -12.81
N LEU A 37 -11.30 -7.88 -12.41
CA LEU A 37 -11.97 -9.10 -12.89
C LEU A 37 -13.28 -9.42 -12.17
N VAL A 38 -13.37 -9.10 -10.87
CA VAL A 38 -14.53 -9.48 -10.04
C VAL A 38 -15.05 -8.31 -9.18
N PRO A 39 -15.35 -7.14 -9.76
CA PRO A 39 -15.86 -5.98 -9.01
C PRO A 39 -17.14 -6.26 -8.20
N ASP A 40 -18.03 -7.12 -8.71
CA ASP A 40 -19.25 -7.53 -8.00
C ASP A 40 -18.98 -8.26 -6.69
N PHE A 41 -17.91 -9.05 -6.64
CA PHE A 41 -17.50 -9.73 -5.41
C PHE A 41 -17.14 -8.69 -4.33
N PHE A 42 -16.42 -7.63 -4.69
CA PHE A 42 -16.06 -6.57 -3.75
C PHE A 42 -17.27 -5.74 -3.31
N ASN A 43 -18.21 -5.43 -4.20
CA ASN A 43 -19.47 -4.79 -3.82
C ASN A 43 -20.22 -5.60 -2.76
N ARG A 44 -20.43 -6.89 -3.01
CA ARG A 44 -21.14 -7.78 -2.09
C ARG A 44 -20.37 -8.00 -0.79
N LEU A 45 -19.05 -8.16 -0.86
CA LEU A 45 -18.18 -8.31 0.30
C LEU A 45 -18.22 -7.07 1.20
N LEU A 46 -18.19 -5.88 0.61
CA LEU A 46 -18.12 -4.62 1.36
C LEU A 46 -19.50 -4.16 1.86
N PHE A 47 -20.55 -4.28 1.03
CA PHE A 47 -21.86 -3.66 1.26
C PHE A 47 -23.03 -4.65 1.31
N GLY A 48 -22.84 -5.91 0.92
CA GLY A 48 -23.92 -6.90 0.77
C GLY A 48 -24.80 -6.71 -0.47
N HIS A 49 -24.65 -5.60 -1.19
CA HIS A 49 -25.38 -5.23 -2.41
C HIS A 49 -24.50 -4.32 -3.28
N GLU A 50 -24.96 -3.99 -4.48
CA GLU A 50 -24.23 -3.12 -5.40
C GLU A 50 -24.38 -1.64 -4.98
N VAL A 51 -23.26 -1.01 -4.62
CA VAL A 51 -23.22 0.40 -4.18
C VAL A 51 -22.25 1.23 -5.02
N ILE A 52 -21.09 0.68 -5.33
CA ILE A 52 -20.05 1.33 -6.12
C ILE A 52 -20.13 0.82 -7.57
N SER A 53 -20.10 1.74 -8.54
CA SER A 53 -20.11 1.39 -9.96
C SER A 53 -18.88 0.57 -10.36
N HIS A 54 -19.04 -0.41 -11.25
CA HIS A 54 -17.94 -1.26 -11.76
C HIS A 54 -16.74 -0.48 -12.26
N TRP A 55 -16.96 0.65 -12.95
CA TRP A 55 -15.88 1.47 -13.49
C TRP A 55 -14.96 2.05 -12.41
N ILE A 56 -15.49 2.31 -11.21
CA ILE A 56 -14.68 2.80 -10.08
C ILE A 56 -13.74 1.70 -9.62
N TYR A 57 -14.22 0.45 -9.49
CA TYR A 57 -13.38 -0.68 -9.14
C TYR A 57 -12.31 -0.95 -10.20
N ILE A 58 -12.66 -0.86 -11.48
CA ILE A 58 -11.69 -1.00 -12.57
C ILE A 58 -10.62 0.09 -12.48
N ALA A 59 -11.01 1.35 -12.27
CA ALA A 59 -10.08 2.46 -12.13
C ALA A 59 -9.14 2.28 -10.91
N MET A 60 -9.68 1.83 -9.77
CA MET A 60 -8.87 1.49 -8.60
C MET A 60 -7.89 0.35 -8.90
N GLY A 61 -8.36 -0.72 -9.54
CA GLY A 61 -7.54 -1.86 -9.89
C GLY A 61 -6.42 -1.52 -10.85
N LEU A 62 -6.68 -0.67 -11.85
CA LEU A 62 -5.67 -0.12 -12.74
C LEU A 62 -4.63 0.72 -11.99
N GLY A 63 -5.05 1.50 -10.99
CA GLY A 63 -4.15 2.25 -10.11
C GLY A 63 -3.18 1.34 -9.34
N PHE A 64 -3.69 0.24 -8.77
CA PHE A 64 -2.86 -0.76 -8.10
C PHE A 64 -1.88 -1.45 -9.04
N ILE A 65 -2.33 -1.86 -10.24
CA ILE A 65 -1.46 -2.47 -11.25
C ILE A 65 -0.37 -1.49 -11.69
N TRP A 66 -0.75 -0.23 -11.97
CA TRP A 66 0.20 0.80 -12.36
C TRP A 66 1.28 1.00 -11.29
N PHE A 67 0.89 1.08 -10.02
CA PHE A 67 1.84 1.22 -8.92
C PHE A 67 2.73 -0.02 -8.76
N ALA A 68 2.18 -1.22 -8.94
CA ALA A 68 2.95 -2.45 -8.91
C ALA A 68 4.01 -2.51 -10.04
N ILE A 69 3.66 -2.08 -11.26
CA ILE A 69 4.61 -1.95 -12.37
C ILE A 69 5.68 -0.92 -12.02
N TRP A 70 5.29 0.23 -11.48
CA TRP A 70 6.22 1.29 -11.08
C TRP A 70 7.22 0.80 -10.00
N GLN A 71 6.76 0.05 -9.00
CA GLN A 71 7.62 -0.55 -7.97
C GLN A 71 8.59 -1.59 -8.56
N LEU A 72 8.10 -2.42 -9.47
CA LEU A 72 8.94 -3.39 -10.18
C LEU A 72 10.09 -2.70 -10.92
N ASP A 73 9.80 -1.60 -11.62
CA ASP A 73 10.79 -0.86 -12.40
C ASP A 73 11.76 -0.03 -11.54
N ASN A 74 11.33 0.48 -10.39
CA ASN A 74 12.15 1.39 -9.57
C ASN A 74 12.91 0.69 -8.44
N PHE A 75 12.35 -0.38 -7.87
CA PHE A 75 13.00 -1.14 -6.80
C PHE A 75 13.52 -2.47 -7.30
N ILE A 76 12.64 -3.35 -7.76
CA ILE A 76 12.95 -4.77 -7.93
C ILE A 76 13.94 -5.01 -9.08
N LYS A 77 13.69 -4.43 -10.26
CA LYS A 77 14.60 -4.57 -11.42
C LYS A 77 15.94 -3.88 -11.20
N LYS A 78 15.92 -2.67 -10.62
CA LYS A 78 17.14 -1.88 -10.36
C LYS A 78 17.92 -2.35 -9.14
N ARG A 79 17.31 -3.18 -8.27
CA ARG A 79 17.87 -3.67 -6.99
C ARG A 79 18.44 -2.54 -6.12
N GLN A 80 17.79 -1.39 -6.13
CA GLN A 80 18.24 -0.18 -5.44
C GLN A 80 17.11 0.42 -4.59
N LEU A 81 17.47 0.91 -3.40
CA LEU A 81 16.60 1.71 -2.55
C LEU A 81 17.06 3.16 -2.69
N THR A 82 16.33 3.96 -3.47
CA THR A 82 16.64 5.38 -3.65
C THR A 82 15.68 6.23 -2.81
N VAL A 83 16.19 7.33 -2.26
CA VAL A 83 15.39 8.28 -1.46
C VAL A 83 14.14 8.75 -2.22
N PRO A 84 14.20 9.14 -3.51
CA PRO A 84 13.01 9.56 -4.24
C PRO A 84 11.96 8.45 -4.38
N ALA A 85 12.38 7.21 -4.64
CA ALA A 85 11.45 6.09 -4.79
C ALA A 85 10.77 5.73 -3.45
N LEU A 86 11.53 5.75 -2.35
CA LEU A 86 10.98 5.50 -1.01
C LEU A 86 9.98 6.59 -0.62
N ARG A 87 10.31 7.87 -0.82
CA ARG A 87 9.39 8.98 -0.56
C ARG A 87 8.13 8.89 -1.43
N PHE A 88 8.28 8.56 -2.71
CA PHE A 88 7.14 8.39 -3.59
C PHE A 88 6.22 7.25 -3.11
N SER A 89 6.79 6.11 -2.70
CA SER A 89 6.02 5.00 -2.15
C SER A 89 5.26 5.39 -0.89
N ALA A 90 5.91 6.16 0.01
CA ALA A 90 5.26 6.69 1.20
C ALA A 90 4.05 7.59 0.86
N LEU A 91 4.23 8.50 -0.09
CA LEU A 91 3.16 9.41 -0.53
C LEU A 91 1.99 8.65 -1.16
N ILE A 92 2.27 7.62 -1.96
CA ILE A 92 1.20 6.77 -2.53
C ILE A 92 0.46 6.03 -1.43
N SER A 93 1.16 5.39 -0.48
CA SER A 93 0.51 4.68 0.64
C SER A 93 -0.39 5.62 1.45
N TRP A 94 0.07 6.84 1.76
CA TRP A 94 -0.74 7.82 2.48
C TRP A 94 -1.88 8.39 1.64
N THR A 95 -1.70 8.54 0.33
CA THR A 95 -2.80 8.97 -0.56
C THR A 95 -3.91 7.92 -0.56
N VAL A 96 -3.57 6.63 -0.65
CA VAL A 96 -4.55 5.54 -0.57
C VAL A 96 -5.22 5.50 0.81
N ALA A 97 -4.47 5.71 1.89
CA ALA A 97 -5.02 5.82 3.24
C ALA A 97 -6.03 6.99 3.34
N LEU A 98 -5.66 8.19 2.88
CA LEU A 98 -6.58 9.34 2.90
C LEU A 98 -7.85 9.11 2.06
N LEU A 99 -7.74 8.46 0.90
CA LEU A 99 -8.90 8.09 0.09
C LEU A 99 -9.79 7.06 0.82
N LEU A 100 -9.17 6.07 1.48
CA LEU A 100 -9.86 5.04 2.24
C LEU A 100 -10.57 5.64 3.48
N LEU A 101 -9.88 6.49 4.23
CA LEU A 101 -10.44 7.26 5.34
C LEU A 101 -11.61 8.13 4.86
N GLY A 102 -11.43 8.86 3.76
CA GLY A 102 -12.49 9.66 3.13
C GLY A 102 -13.72 8.81 2.81
N ALA A 103 -13.52 7.62 2.23
CA ALA A 103 -14.60 6.68 1.97
C ALA A 103 -15.27 6.20 3.27
N LEU A 104 -14.50 5.85 4.31
CA LEU A 104 -14.98 5.37 5.61
C LEU A 104 -15.80 6.39 6.38
N VAL A 105 -15.43 7.67 6.35
CA VAL A 105 -16.15 8.75 7.05
C VAL A 105 -17.29 9.34 6.24
N SER A 106 -17.34 9.06 4.94
CA SER A 106 -18.44 9.49 4.06
C SER A 106 -19.71 8.65 4.22
N SER A 107 -20.77 9.04 3.49
CA SER A 107 -22.01 8.25 3.39
C SER A 107 -21.79 6.84 2.82
N LEU A 108 -20.69 6.61 2.10
CA LEU A 108 -20.29 5.28 1.63
C LEU A 108 -19.93 4.37 2.81
N GLY A 109 -19.16 4.90 3.76
CA GLY A 109 -18.77 4.18 4.97
C GLY A 109 -19.97 3.77 5.82
N ALA A 110 -21.01 4.60 5.89
CA ALA A 110 -22.24 4.26 6.62
C ALA A 110 -22.90 2.97 6.10
N ARG A 111 -22.81 2.71 4.78
CA ARG A 111 -23.41 1.56 4.08
C ARG A 111 -22.58 0.27 4.17
N LEU A 112 -21.34 0.34 4.66
CA LEU A 112 -20.50 -0.84 4.81
C LEU A 112 -21.06 -1.81 5.86
N LEU A 113 -20.90 -3.11 5.59
CA LEU A 113 -21.10 -4.15 6.59
C LEU A 113 -20.11 -3.94 7.76
N LEU A 114 -20.51 -4.32 8.98
CA LEU A 114 -19.69 -4.10 10.17
C LEU A 114 -18.31 -4.77 10.06
N ILE A 115 -18.26 -6.00 9.57
CA ILE A 115 -17.01 -6.73 9.34
C ILE A 115 -16.13 -5.98 8.33
N SER A 116 -16.72 -5.48 7.25
CA SER A 116 -16.02 -4.73 6.20
C SER A 116 -15.47 -3.41 6.73
N LYS A 117 -16.20 -2.71 7.62
CA LYS A 117 -15.69 -1.52 8.33
C LYS A 117 -14.44 -1.86 9.15
N ILE A 118 -14.47 -2.93 9.93
CA ILE A 118 -13.33 -3.35 10.75
C ILE A 118 -12.13 -3.67 9.85
N LEU A 119 -12.33 -4.42 8.77
CA LEU A 119 -11.27 -4.75 7.81
C LEU A 119 -10.67 -3.50 7.16
N MET A 120 -11.51 -2.54 6.76
CA MET A 120 -11.05 -1.29 6.16
C MET A 120 -10.30 -0.40 7.16
N TRP A 121 -10.70 -0.36 8.44
CA TRP A 121 -9.92 0.32 9.48
C TRP A 121 -8.57 -0.33 9.76
N LEU A 122 -8.50 -1.67 9.75
CA LEU A 122 -7.22 -2.37 9.86
C LEU A 122 -6.32 -2.06 8.66
N LEU A 123 -6.88 -2.05 7.46
CA LEU A 123 -6.16 -1.68 6.24
C LEU A 123 -5.65 -0.23 6.29
N GLU A 124 -6.45 0.70 6.80
CA GLU A 124 -6.06 2.10 7.01
C GLU A 124 -4.80 2.21 7.89
N VAL A 125 -4.80 1.53 9.04
CA VAL A 125 -3.64 1.52 9.95
C VAL A 125 -2.42 0.93 9.25
N VAL A 126 -2.58 -0.17 8.51
CA VAL A 126 -1.49 -0.79 7.75
C VAL A 126 -0.90 0.18 6.73
N LEU A 127 -1.73 0.90 5.97
CA LEU A 127 -1.27 1.87 4.95
C LEU A 127 -0.54 3.06 5.58
N LEU A 128 -1.03 3.56 6.72
CA LEU A 128 -0.37 4.64 7.46
C LEU A 128 1.01 4.21 7.96
N VAL A 129 1.09 3.01 8.55
CA VAL A 129 2.35 2.42 9.04
C VAL A 129 3.31 2.15 7.88
N LEU A 130 2.81 1.62 6.75
CA LEU A 130 3.60 1.35 5.56
C LEU A 130 4.20 2.64 4.97
N GLY A 131 3.38 3.70 4.84
CA GLY A 131 3.86 5.00 4.39
C GLY A 131 4.91 5.59 5.35
N GLY A 132 4.67 5.48 6.66
CA GLY A 132 5.63 5.87 7.69
C GLY A 132 6.95 5.08 7.60
N TRP A 133 6.89 3.77 7.35
CA TRP A 133 8.07 2.93 7.16
C TRP A 133 8.89 3.38 5.96
N PHE A 134 8.26 3.58 4.80
CA PHE A 134 8.96 4.04 3.60
C PHE A 134 9.60 5.42 3.79
N TRP A 135 8.90 6.34 4.45
CA TRP A 135 9.44 7.67 4.74
C TRP A 135 10.64 7.59 5.69
N TRP A 136 10.52 6.82 6.77
CA TRP A 136 11.61 6.62 7.72
C TRP A 136 12.85 6.02 7.04
N MET A 137 12.67 5.01 6.20
CA MET A 137 13.78 4.42 5.42
C MET A 137 14.40 5.44 4.47
N ALA A 138 13.61 6.33 3.85
CA ALA A 138 14.13 7.36 2.97
C ALA A 138 15.09 8.30 3.71
N GLU A 139 14.79 8.67 4.95
CA GLU A 139 15.69 9.49 5.78
C GLU A 139 16.97 8.74 6.18
N GLN A 140 16.90 7.42 6.40
CA GLN A 140 18.09 6.60 6.69
C GLN A 140 19.05 6.47 5.48
N PHE A 141 18.55 6.64 4.25
CA PHE A 141 19.34 6.56 3.02
C PHE A 141 19.71 7.93 2.44
N ARG A 142 19.40 9.03 3.15
CA ARG A 142 19.75 10.37 2.70
C ARG A 142 21.28 10.56 2.80
N PRO A 143 21.98 10.92 1.71
CA PRO A 143 23.36 11.36 1.83
C PRO A 143 23.41 12.65 2.66
N ASP A 144 24.36 12.74 3.59
CA ASP A 144 24.63 13.93 4.40
C ASP A 144 24.98 15.15 3.54
#